data_AF-A0A954WQW7-F1
#
_entry.id   AF-A0A954WQW7-F1
#
_cell.length_a   1.000
_cell.length_b   1.000
_cell.length_c   1.000
_cell.angle_alpha   90.00
_cell.angle_beta   90.00
_cell.angle_gamma   90.00
#
_symmetry.space_group_name_H-M   'P 1'
#
loop_
_entity.id
_entity.type
_entity.pdbx_description
1 polymer ?
#
loop_
_entity_poly.entity_id
_entity_poly.type
_entity_poly.pdbx_seq_one_letter_code
_entity_poly.pdbx_strand_id
1 'polypeptide(L)'
;MVSLTKAHQELFRREPDEIFESFESLHRHCAEQREASVEHWHLPQRLASALESGGLRFNLDNGDQFRLNDWSFGQLCKLCGVSRDTINRLRPETAGQAIRETLPTAD
;
A
#
# COMPACT_ATOMS: atom_id res chain seq x y z
N MET A 1 -10.90 9.79 -21.57
CA MET A 1 -12.09 9.94 -20.70
C MET A 1 -12.36 8.73 -19.79
N VAL A 2 -11.75 7.56 -20.02
CA VAL A 2 -11.95 6.35 -19.19
C VAL A 2 -11.48 6.51 -17.72
N SER A 3 -10.56 7.45 -17.42
CA SER A 3 -10.02 7.63 -16.07
C SER A 3 -11.00 8.28 -15.08
N LEU A 4 -11.83 9.22 -15.54
CA LEU A 4 -12.76 9.95 -14.68
C LEU A 4 -13.95 9.10 -14.24
N THR A 5 -14.53 8.33 -15.16
CA THR A 5 -15.65 7.43 -14.83
C THR A 5 -15.20 6.30 -13.91
N LYS A 6 -13.98 5.77 -14.11
CA LYS A 6 -13.40 4.76 -13.23
C LYS A 6 -13.08 5.33 -11.84
N ALA A 7 -12.46 6.51 -11.76
CA ALA A 7 -12.20 7.18 -10.48
C ALA A 7 -13.50 7.48 -9.71
N HIS A 8 -14.54 7.92 -10.42
CA HIS A 8 -15.87 8.12 -9.85
C HIS A 8 -16.45 6.82 -9.30
N GLN A 9 -16.43 5.73 -10.07
CA GLN A 9 -16.95 4.44 -9.60
C GLN A 9 -16.18 3.86 -8.42
N GLU A 10 -14.86 4.07 -8.37
CA GLU A 10 -14.03 3.62 -7.24
C GLU A 10 -14.28 4.46 -5.96
N LEU A 11 -14.60 5.76 -6.07
CA LEU A 11 -15.04 6.59 -4.93
C LEU A 11 -16.27 6.00 -4.23
N PHE A 12 -17.23 5.43 -4.99
CA PHE A 12 -18.46 4.83 -4.44
C PHE A 12 -18.34 3.33 -4.12
N ARG A 13 -17.20 2.70 -4.42
CA ARG A 13 -16.90 1.31 -4.03
C ARG A 13 -16.21 1.19 -2.67
N ARG A 14 -15.87 2.33 -2.07
CA ARG A 14 -15.26 2.38 -0.75
C ARG A 14 -16.24 1.90 0.32
N GLU A 15 -15.69 1.34 1.39
CA GLU A 15 -16.48 0.88 2.54
C GLU A 15 -17.30 2.07 3.12
N PRO A 16 -18.43 1.81 3.80
CA PRO A 16 -19.39 2.84 4.23
C PRO A 16 -18.80 3.98 5.08
N ASP A 17 -17.62 3.76 5.65
CA ASP A 17 -16.82 4.68 6.46
C ASP A 17 -16.05 5.74 5.64
N GLU A 18 -16.07 5.70 4.30
CA GLU A 18 -15.40 6.69 3.43
C GLU A 18 -16.37 7.53 2.57
N ILE A 19 -17.64 7.65 2.97
CA ILE A 19 -18.61 8.53 2.30
C ILE A 19 -18.57 9.93 2.93
N PHE A 20 -18.28 10.93 2.11
CA PHE A 20 -18.17 12.33 2.54
C PHE A 20 -19.45 13.11 2.17
N GLU A 21 -20.02 13.83 3.14
CA GLU A 21 -21.25 14.61 2.95
C GLU A 21 -21.06 15.80 1.98
N SER A 22 -19.82 16.26 1.80
CA SER A 22 -19.49 17.35 0.91
C SER A 22 -18.07 17.24 0.35
N PHE A 23 -17.81 17.93 -0.77
CA PHE A 23 -16.45 18.06 -1.31
C PHE A 23 -15.47 18.69 -0.30
N GLU A 24 -15.93 19.66 0.51
CA GLU A 24 -15.10 20.28 1.55
C GLU A 24 -14.67 19.27 2.62
N SER A 25 -15.60 18.39 3.04
CA SER A 25 -15.30 17.33 4.00
C SER A 25 -14.29 16.31 3.46
N LEU A 26 -14.42 15.93 2.18
CA LEU A 26 -13.42 15.11 1.48
C LEU A 26 -12.06 15.81 1.41
N HIS A 27 -12.04 17.09 1.02
CA HIS A 27 -10.80 17.85 0.88
C HIS A 27 -10.06 18.00 2.22
N ARG A 28 -10.79 18.33 3.29
CA ARG A 28 -10.23 18.40 4.65
C ARG A 28 -9.66 17.06 5.08
N HIS A 29 -10.40 15.97 4.87
CA HIS A 29 -9.94 14.63 5.21
C HIS A 29 -8.65 14.25 4.45
N CYS A 30 -8.57 14.55 3.14
CA CYS A 30 -7.34 14.35 2.38
C CYS A 30 -6.17 15.22 2.88
N ALA A 31 -6.45 16.47 3.30
CA ALA A 31 -5.43 17.35 3.86
C ALA A 31 -4.89 16.83 5.20
N GLU A 32 -5.77 16.39 6.09
CA GLU A 32 -5.43 15.78 7.39
C GLU A 32 -4.63 14.48 7.19
N GLN A 33 -5.05 13.59 6.29
CA GLN A 33 -4.30 12.38 5.97
C GLN A 33 -2.89 12.69 5.47
N ARG A 34 -2.75 13.71 4.61
CA ARG A 34 -1.45 14.14 4.10
C ARG A 34 -0.56 14.69 5.21
N GLU A 35 -1.12 15.50 6.11
CA GLU A 35 -0.36 16.10 7.22
C GLU A 35 0.04 15.06 8.28
N ALA A 36 -0.80 14.06 8.52
CA ALA A 36 -0.51 12.93 9.40
C ALA A 36 0.39 11.85 8.74
N SER A 37 0.62 11.93 7.43
CA SER A 37 1.45 10.95 6.72
C SER A 37 2.92 11.15 7.06
N VAL A 38 3.59 10.06 7.42
CA VAL A 38 5.02 10.04 7.69
C VAL A 38 5.75 9.35 6.54
N GLU A 39 6.79 9.99 6.03
CA GLU A 39 7.62 9.44 4.97
C GLU A 39 8.84 8.73 5.56
N HIS A 40 9.03 7.47 5.16
CA HIS A 40 10.15 6.64 5.60
C HIS A 40 11.02 6.26 4.40
N TRP A 41 12.24 6.80 4.34
CA TRP A 41 13.21 6.49 3.30
C TRP A 41 14.04 5.26 3.68
N HIS A 42 13.69 4.11 3.08
CA HIS A 42 14.44 2.86 3.26
C HIS A 42 14.86 2.27 1.92
N LEU A 43 16.01 1.60 1.95
CA LEU A 43 16.43 0.74 0.87
C LEU A 43 15.48 -0.46 0.75
N PRO A 44 15.07 -0.87 -0.47
CA PRO A 44 14.17 -2.00 -0.65
C PRO A 44 14.67 -3.29 0.01
N GLN A 45 16.00 -3.51 0.02
CA GLN A 45 16.62 -4.70 0.62
C GLN A 45 16.46 -4.78 2.14
N ARG A 46 16.11 -3.67 2.79
CA ARG A 46 15.89 -3.61 4.23
C ARG A 46 14.43 -3.82 4.63
N LEU A 47 13.52 -3.90 3.65
CA LEU A 47 12.13 -4.23 3.89
C LEU A 47 12.02 -5.74 4.13
N ALA A 48 11.72 -6.13 5.36
CA ALA A 48 11.43 -7.53 5.69
C ALA A 48 9.93 -7.73 5.84
N SER A 49 9.35 -8.66 5.07
CA SER A 49 7.95 -9.07 5.23
C SER A 49 7.75 -9.74 6.59
N ALA A 50 6.81 -9.24 7.39
CA ALA A 50 6.33 -9.86 8.61
C ALA A 50 4.89 -10.35 8.41
N LEU A 51 4.60 -11.54 8.92
CA LEU A 51 3.25 -12.11 8.92
C LEU A 51 2.65 -11.88 10.31
N GLU A 52 1.52 -11.19 10.35
CA GLU A 52 0.73 -11.02 11.57
C GLU A 52 -0.72 -11.46 11.26
N SER A 53 -1.51 -11.77 12.29
CA SER A 53 -2.88 -12.30 12.20
C SER A 53 -3.87 -11.48 11.34
N GLY A 54 -3.48 -10.28 10.90
CA GLY A 54 -4.24 -9.40 10.01
C GLY A 54 -3.62 -9.14 8.64
N GLY A 55 -2.65 -9.94 8.17
CA GLY A 55 -2.10 -9.86 6.81
C GLY A 55 -0.62 -9.49 6.72
N LEU A 56 -0.19 -9.09 5.53
CA LEU A 56 1.21 -8.77 5.23
C LEU A 56 1.61 -7.41 5.82
N ARG A 57 2.63 -7.41 6.66
CA ARG A 57 3.29 -6.21 7.20
C ARG A 57 4.75 -6.16 6.78
N PHE A 58 5.38 -5.00 6.97
CA PHE A 58 6.80 -4.80 6.69
C PHE A 58 7.50 -4.21 7.90
N ASN A 59 8.63 -4.81 8.26
CA ASN A 59 9.55 -4.26 9.25
C ASN A 59 10.42 -3.21 8.59
N LEU A 60 10.58 -2.07 9.24
CA LEU A 60 11.59 -1.06 8.92
C LEU A 60 12.82 -1.23 9.85
N ASP A 61 13.91 -0.53 9.52
CA ASP A 61 15.19 -0.61 10.24
C ASP A 61 15.09 -0.25 11.73
N ASN A 62 14.07 0.52 12.12
CA ASN A 62 13.82 0.92 13.50
C ASN A 62 13.07 -0.14 14.32
N GLY A 63 12.75 -1.29 13.72
CA GLY A 63 12.02 -2.39 14.37
C GLY A 63 10.50 -2.23 14.36
N ASP A 64 9.98 -1.12 13.83
CA ASP A 64 8.54 -0.90 13.71
C ASP A 64 7.95 -1.68 12.53
N GLN A 65 6.70 -2.12 12.70
CA GLN A 65 5.96 -2.86 11.69
C GLN A 65 4.82 -2.03 11.11
N PHE A 66 4.84 -1.83 9.80
CA PHE A 66 3.82 -1.04 9.12
C PHE A 66 3.08 -1.84 8.06
N ARG A 67 1.82 -1.44 7.83
CA ARG A 67 1.14 -1.74 6.57
C ARG A 67 1.50 -0.65 5.57
N LEU A 68 1.83 -1.07 4.36
CA LEU A 68 2.02 -0.12 3.27
C LEU A 68 0.64 0.39 2.81
N ASN A 69 0.55 1.68 2.55
CA ASN A 69 -0.60 2.23 1.83
C ASN A 69 -0.56 1.77 0.36
N ASP A 70 -1.65 2.02 -0.37
CA ASP A 70 -1.79 1.62 -1.78
C ASP A 70 -0.66 2.13 -2.67
N TRP A 71 -0.16 3.34 -2.41
CA TRP A 71 0.92 3.94 -3.19
C TRP A 71 2.25 3.23 -2.95
N SER A 72 2.69 3.12 -1.70
CA SER A 72 3.95 2.48 -1.32
C SER A 72 3.95 0.99 -1.69
N PHE A 73 2.81 0.32 -1.52
CA PHE A 73 2.65 -1.07 -1.93
C PHE A 73 2.74 -1.23 -3.46
N GLY A 74 2.14 -0.30 -4.22
CA GLY A 74 2.26 -0.25 -5.67
C GLY A 74 3.69 -0.01 -6.15
N GLN A 75 4.45 0.85 -5.47
CA GLN A 75 5.89 1.05 -5.75
C GLN A 75 6.69 -0.23 -5.49
N LEU A 76 6.46 -0.89 -4.35
CA LEU A 76 7.12 -2.15 -4.02
C LEU A 76 6.85 -3.23 -5.07
N CYS A 77 5.59 -3.40 -5.49
CA CYS A 77 5.21 -4.34 -6.54
C CYS A 77 5.95 -4.07 -7.85
N LYS A 78 6.08 -2.80 -8.25
CA LYS A 78 6.86 -2.41 -9.44
C LYS A 78 8.34 -2.75 -9.31
N LEU A 79 8.95 -2.48 -8.15
CA LEU A 79 10.35 -2.85 -7.88
C LEU A 79 10.57 -4.37 -7.98
N CYS A 80 9.60 -5.15 -7.51
CA CYS A 80 9.61 -6.61 -7.59
C CYS A 80 9.30 -7.15 -9.00
N GLY A 81 8.82 -6.31 -9.94
CA GLY A 81 8.36 -6.76 -11.25
C GLY A 81 7.09 -7.62 -11.20
N VAL A 82 6.32 -7.59 -10.11
CA VAL A 82 5.09 -8.37 -9.93
C VAL A 82 3.88 -7.44 -9.88
N SER A 83 2.76 -7.84 -10.47
CA SER A 83 1.54 -7.01 -10.44
C SER A 83 0.90 -6.98 -9.05
N ARG A 84 0.34 -5.83 -8.67
CA ARG A 84 -0.42 -5.67 -7.41
C ARG A 84 -1.56 -6.69 -7.29
N ASP A 85 -2.29 -6.91 -8.39
CA ASP A 85 -3.41 -7.83 -8.44
C ASP A 85 -2.98 -9.29 -8.23
N THR A 86 -1.78 -9.65 -8.70
CA THR A 86 -1.19 -10.97 -8.42
C THR A 86 -0.91 -11.12 -6.93
N ILE A 87 -0.18 -10.19 -6.32
CA ILE A 87 0.17 -10.26 -4.89
C ILE A 87 -1.09 -10.31 -4.00
N ASN A 88 -2.10 -9.50 -4.30
CA ASN A 88 -3.35 -9.45 -3.53
C ASN A 88 -4.20 -10.74 -3.62
N ARG A 89 -3.98 -11.60 -4.63
CA ARG A 89 -4.65 -12.91 -4.75
C ARG A 89 -3.92 -14.02 -4.00
N LEU A 90 -2.68 -13.78 -3.57
CA LEU A 90 -1.89 -14.74 -2.83
C LEU A 90 -2.27 -14.71 -1.34
N ARG A 91 -2.05 -15.84 -0.67
CA ARG A 91 -2.08 -15.85 0.79
C ARG A 91 -0.96 -14.98 1.34
N PRO A 92 -1.10 -14.36 2.52
CA PRO A 92 -0.09 -13.46 3.08
C PRO A 92 1.32 -14.08 3.10
N GLU A 93 1.43 -15.37 3.41
CA GLU A 93 2.69 -16.11 3.47
C GLU A 93 3.36 -16.16 2.09
N THR A 94 2.57 -16.51 1.06
CA THR A 94 3.03 -16.61 -0.32
C THR A 94 3.33 -15.23 -0.92
N ALA A 95 2.54 -14.22 -0.57
CA ALA A 95 2.78 -12.82 -0.96
C ALA A 95 4.11 -12.31 -0.39
N GLY A 96 4.35 -12.53 0.91
CA GLY A 96 5.60 -12.16 1.56
C GLY A 96 6.82 -12.88 0.96
N GLN A 97 6.66 -14.17 0.63
CA GLN A 97 7.72 -14.93 -0.05
C GLN A 97 8.00 -14.39 -1.46
N ALA A 98 6.97 -14.16 -2.26
CA ALA A 98 7.12 -13.66 -3.62
C ALA A 98 7.85 -12.30 -3.64
N ILE A 99 7.49 -11.38 -2.74
CA ILE A 99 8.18 -10.09 -2.62
C ILE A 99 9.65 -10.29 -2.23
N ARG A 100 9.93 -11.14 -1.25
CA ARG A 100 11.30 -11.40 -0.79
C ARG A 100 12.19 -11.99 -1.88
N GLU A 101 11.66 -12.89 -2.69
CA GLU A 101 12.41 -13.54 -3.78
C GLU A 101 12.64 -12.62 -4.98
N THR A 102 11.83 -11.57 -5.15
CA THR A 102 11.84 -10.70 -6.33
C THR A 102 12.37 -9.29 -6.04
N LEU A 103 12.62 -8.96 -4.78
CA LEU A 103 13.22 -7.68 -4.40
C LEU A 103 14.59 -7.51 -5.09
N PRO A 104 14.91 -6.32 -5.62
CA PRO A 104 16.21 -6.08 -6.25
C PRO A 104 17.34 -6.26 -5.24
N THR A 105 18.26 -7.18 -5.50
CA THR A 105 19.52 -7.29 -4.76
C THR A 105 20.45 -6.15 -5.19
N ALA A 106 21.17 -5.54 -4.25
CA ALA A 106 22.25 -4.62 -4.62
C ALA A 106 23.46 -5.45 -5.06
N ASP A 107 23.95 -5.19 -6.28
CA ASP A 107 25.33 -5.50 -6.67
C ASP A 107 26.29 -4.43 -6.12
#